data_AF-A0A843DNW2-F1
#
_entry.id   AF-A0A843DNW2-F1
#
_cell.length_a   1.000
_cell.length_b   1.000
_cell.length_c   1.000
_cell.angle_alpha   90.00
_cell.angle_beta   90.00
_cell.angle_gamma   90.00
#
_symmetry.space_group_name_H-M   'P 1'
#
loop_
_entity.id
_entity.type
_entity.pdbx_description
1 polymer ?
#
loop_
_entity_poly.entity_id
_entity_poly.type
_entity_poly.pdbx_seq_one_letter_code
_entity_poly.pdbx_strand_id
1 'polypeptide(L)'
;MFFSISYSFAEDNSTVLEDVIIDANDISMYYKDGTRLNVGLYDSSSEHLANQSLTININGINYSSTTNSDGKASIAINLAPGKYLTNN
;
A
#
# COMPACT_ATOMS: atom_id res chain seq x y z
N MET A 1 -3.00 16.90 -4.69
CA MET A 1 -3.52 15.53 -4.85
C MET A 1 -3.46 14.90 -3.47
N PHE A 2 -4.54 14.28 -3.01
CA PHE A 2 -4.57 13.61 -1.71
C PHE A 2 -4.33 12.11 -1.93
N PHE A 3 -3.41 11.58 -1.15
CA PHE A 3 -3.05 10.18 -1.12
C PHE A 3 -3.19 9.74 0.34
N SER A 4 -4.04 8.76 0.60
CA SER A 4 -4.20 8.19 1.94
C SER A 4 -4.17 6.67 1.86
N ILE A 5 -3.44 6.04 2.76
CA ILE A 5 -3.37 4.59 2.87
C ILE A 5 -4.09 4.17 4.15
N SER A 6 -4.92 3.14 4.05
CA SER A 6 -5.46 2.41 5.19
C SER A 6 -5.12 0.91 5.06
N TYR A 7 -5.08 0.22 6.18
CA TYR A 7 -4.83 -1.22 6.23
C TYR A 7 -5.75 -1.87 7.25
N SER A 8 -6.00 -3.16 7.06
CA SER A 8 -6.81 -3.96 7.97
C SER A 8 -6.22 -5.36 8.11
N PHE A 9 -6.18 -5.87 9.34
CA PHE A 9 -5.74 -7.22 9.63
C PHE A 9 -6.83 -8.25 9.34
N ALA A 10 -6.44 -9.39 8.76
CA ALA A 10 -7.36 -10.46 8.42
C ALA A 10 -7.74 -11.35 9.63
N GLU A 11 -6.95 -11.34 10.72
CA GLU A 11 -7.22 -12.15 11.92
C GLU A 11 -7.21 -11.32 13.20
N ASP A 12 -8.31 -11.44 13.95
CA ASP A 12 -8.50 -10.95 15.32
C ASP A 12 -7.75 -11.89 16.27
N ASN A 13 -6.49 -11.58 16.54
CA ASN A 13 -5.79 -12.16 17.67
C ASN A 13 -4.80 -11.16 18.25
N SER A 14 -5.36 -10.09 18.84
CA SER A 14 -4.81 -9.25 19.93
C SER A 14 -3.27 -9.17 20.05
N THR A 15 -2.58 -8.98 18.93
CA THR A 15 -1.20 -8.52 18.91
C THR A 15 -1.32 -7.12 18.39
N VAL A 16 -1.46 -6.17 19.32
CA VAL A 16 -1.47 -4.77 18.98
C VAL A 16 -0.09 -4.49 18.41
N LEU A 17 0.02 -4.49 17.08
CA LEU A 17 1.17 -3.93 16.38
C LEU A 17 1.03 -2.42 16.58
N GLU A 18 1.56 -1.93 17.71
CA GLU A 18 1.39 -0.53 18.12
C GLU A 18 1.97 0.44 17.08
N ASP A 19 2.91 -0.03 16.25
CA ASP A 19 3.53 0.74 15.19
C ASP A 19 3.63 -0.11 13.91
N VAL A 20 2.77 0.19 12.96
CA VAL A 20 2.81 -0.39 11.61
C VAL A 20 3.36 0.66 10.67
N ILE A 21 4.41 0.29 9.96
CA ILE A 21 5.09 1.16 9.01
C ILE A 21 4.68 0.71 7.60
N ILE A 22 4.23 1.68 6.82
CA ILE A 22 3.89 1.49 5.41
C ILE A 22 4.95 2.19 4.58
N ASP A 23 5.65 1.44 3.76
CA ASP A 23 6.58 1.98 2.77
C ASP A 23 5.94 1.89 1.38
N ALA A 24 5.75 3.04 0.74
CA ALA A 24 5.20 3.12 -0.61
C ALA A 24 6.03 4.09 -1.44
N ASN A 25 6.36 3.68 -2.68
CA ASN A 25 7.12 4.53 -3.58
C ASN A 25 6.20 5.52 -4.31
N ASP A 26 6.71 6.72 -4.57
CA ASP A 26 6.12 7.65 -5.53
C ASP A 26 5.92 6.97 -6.89
N ILE A 27 4.81 7.28 -7.56
CA ILE A 27 4.54 6.78 -8.91
C ILE A 27 4.32 7.93 -9.89
N SER A 28 4.92 7.78 -11.07
CA SER A 28 4.64 8.63 -12.24
C SER A 28 3.98 7.76 -13.29
N MET A 29 2.75 8.12 -13.67
CA MET A 29 1.97 7.36 -14.64
C MET A 29 2.07 7.97 -16.04
N TYR A 30 2.33 7.12 -17.03
CA TYR A 30 2.24 7.42 -18.46
C TYR A 30 1.11 6.59 -19.10
N TYR A 31 0.56 7.10 -20.21
CA TYR A 31 -0.60 6.47 -20.85
C TYR A 31 -0.31 5.02 -21.25
N LYS A 32 -1.06 4.07 -20.65
CA LYS A 32 -0.97 2.61 -20.88
C LYS A 32 0.39 1.97 -20.54
N ASP A 33 1.17 2.55 -19.63
CA ASP A 33 2.49 1.99 -19.27
C ASP A 33 2.43 0.81 -18.29
N GLY A 34 1.26 0.55 -17.70
CA GLY A 34 1.09 -0.54 -16.73
C GLY A 34 1.72 -0.24 -15.37
N THR A 35 1.85 1.03 -15.00
CA THR A 35 2.40 1.46 -13.70
C THR A 35 1.80 0.68 -12.53
N ARG A 36 2.67 0.25 -11.62
CA ARG A 36 2.30 -0.46 -10.41
C ARG A 36 2.81 0.28 -9.18
N LEU A 37 1.96 0.37 -8.17
CA LEU A 37 2.36 0.84 -6.85
C LEU A 37 2.85 -0.35 -6.04
N ASN A 38 4.10 -0.31 -5.60
CA ASN A 38 4.67 -1.33 -4.73
C ASN A 38 4.66 -0.81 -3.30
N VAL A 39 4.13 -1.64 -2.39
CA VAL A 39 3.97 -1.30 -0.98
C VAL A 39 4.58 -2.39 -0.11
N GLY A 40 5.34 -1.99 0.90
CA GLY A 40 5.83 -2.83 1.98
C GLY A 40 5.09 -2.53 3.27
N LEU A 41 4.78 -3.59 4.02
CA LEU A 41 4.15 -3.51 5.33
C LEU A 41 5.02 -4.26 6.34
N TYR A 42 5.46 -3.55 7.37
CA TYR A 42 6.27 -4.10 8.45
C TYR A 42 5.89 -3.45 9.78
N ASP A 43 6.21 -4.12 10.88
CA ASP A 43 6.04 -3.55 12.21
C ASP A 43 7.28 -2.73 12.65
N SER A 44 7.21 -2.09 13.82
CA SER A 44 8.35 -1.37 14.41
C SER A 44 9.55 -2.25 14.74
N SER A 45 9.37 -3.56 14.83
CA SER A 45 10.45 -4.54 14.97
C SER A 45 11.06 -4.94 13.63
N SER A 46 10.61 -4.33 12.52
CA SER A 46 10.98 -4.67 11.14
C SER A 46 10.54 -6.08 10.70
N GLU A 47 9.56 -6.68 11.38
CA GLU A 47 8.95 -7.94 10.96
C GLU A 47 7.98 -7.70 9.82
N HIS A 48 8.07 -8.51 8.76
CA HIS A 48 7.23 -8.35 7.58
C HIS A 48 5.81 -8.89 7.83
N LEU A 49 4.81 -8.06 7.56
CA LEU A 49 3.42 -8.38 7.85
C LEU A 49 2.74 -9.01 6.63
N ALA A 50 2.73 -10.34 6.57
CA ALA A 50 2.17 -11.14 5.47
C ALA A 50 0.64 -11.33 5.57
N ASN A 51 -0.01 -11.59 4.43
CA ASN A 51 -1.46 -11.85 4.32
C ASN A 51 -2.36 -10.71 4.80
N GLN A 52 -1.85 -9.49 4.77
CA GLN A 52 -2.54 -8.29 5.24
C GLN A 52 -3.27 -7.59 4.10
N SER A 53 -4.53 -7.23 4.34
CA SER A 53 -5.32 -6.48 3.37
C SER A 53 -4.96 -4.99 3.45
N LEU A 54 -4.40 -4.46 2.36
CA LEU A 54 -4.08 -3.06 2.17
C LEU A 54 -5.15 -2.41 1.31
N THR A 55 -5.59 -1.21 1.68
CA THR A 55 -6.47 -0.36 0.86
C THR A 55 -5.87 1.02 0.73
N ILE A 56 -5.58 1.41 -0.51
CA ILE A 56 -4.92 2.68 -0.82
C ILE A 56 -5.92 3.55 -1.55
N ASN A 57 -6.20 4.72 -1.00
CA ASN A 57 -6.99 5.75 -1.66
C ASN A 57 -6.06 6.72 -2.39
N ILE A 58 -6.17 6.73 -3.72
CA ILE A 58 -5.44 7.64 -4.58
C ILE A 58 -6.46 8.54 -5.27
N ASN A 59 -6.49 9.83 -4.91
CA ASN A 59 -7.40 10.80 -5.50
C ASN A 59 -8.89 10.38 -5.46
N GLY A 60 -9.32 9.73 -4.37
CA GLY A 60 -10.70 9.26 -4.19
C GLY A 60 -10.99 7.86 -4.74
N ILE A 61 -10.04 7.20 -5.40
CA ILE A 61 -10.19 5.82 -5.90
C ILE A 61 -9.46 4.85 -4.98
N ASN A 62 -10.17 3.81 -4.54
CA ASN A 62 -9.61 2.76 -3.68
C ASN A 62 -8.97 1.65 -4.53
N TYR A 63 -7.75 1.27 -4.16
CA TYR A 63 -7.02 0.13 -4.69
C TYR A 63 -6.65 -0.80 -3.55
N SER A 64 -7.00 -2.09 -3.68
CA SER A 64 -6.73 -3.07 -2.63
C SER A 64 -5.81 -4.18 -3.11
N SER A 65 -4.95 -4.66 -2.23
CA SER A 65 -4.12 -5.84 -2.46
C SER A 65 -3.74 -6.47 -1.12
N THR A 66 -3.35 -7.74 -1.17
CA THR A 66 -2.92 -8.49 0.01
C THR A 66 -1.41 -8.65 -0.02
N THR A 67 -0.75 -8.39 1.12
CA THR A 67 0.70 -8.60 1.22
C THR A 67 1.04 -10.09 1.10
N ASN A 68 2.13 -10.38 0.40
CA ASN A 68 2.69 -11.72 0.29
C ASN A 68 3.46 -12.12 1.56
N SER A 69 4.13 -13.28 1.54
CA SER A 69 4.97 -13.77 2.65
C SER A 69 6.09 -12.82 3.08
N ASP A 70 6.49 -11.89 2.22
CA ASP A 70 7.54 -10.90 2.49
C ASP A 70 6.98 -9.54 2.90
N GLY A 71 5.68 -9.46 3.25
CA GLY A 71 5.02 -8.21 3.62
C GLY A 71 4.85 -7.24 2.45
N LYS A 72 4.98 -7.70 1.20
CA LYS A 72 4.94 -6.85 0.01
C LYS A 72 3.65 -7.04 -0.79
N ALA A 73 3.11 -5.93 -1.28
CA ALA A 73 1.99 -5.91 -2.20
C ALA A 73 2.34 -5.10 -3.45
N SER A 74 1.78 -5.51 -4.59
CA SER A 74 1.93 -4.78 -5.85
C SER A 74 0.56 -4.56 -6.47
N ILE A 75 0.21 -3.30 -6.65
CA ILE A 75 -1.13 -2.86 -7.02
C ILE A 75 -1.07 -2.23 -8.42
N ALA A 76 -1.88 -2.74 -9.35
CA ALA A 76 -2.03 -2.11 -10.66
C ALA A 76 -2.85 -0.83 -10.51
N ILE A 77 -2.27 0.32 -10.87
CA ILE A 77 -2.95 1.62 -10.81
C ILE A 77 -3.39 2.00 -12.21
N ASN A 78 -4.68 2.33 -12.35
CA ASN A 78 -5.30 2.74 -13.62
C ASN A 78 -5.83 4.18 -13.50
N LEU A 79 -4.95 5.13 -13.23
CA LEU A 79 -5.27 6.56 -13.24
C LEU A 79 -4.82 7.20 -14.56
N ALA A 80 -5.28 8.44 -14.79
CA ALA A 80 -4.79 9.25 -15.88
C ALA A 80 -3.28 9.54 -15.72
N PRO A 81 -2.56 9.84 -16.81
CA PRO A 81 -1.15 10.22 -16.71
C PRO A 81 -0.93 11.40 -15.76
N GLY A 82 0.09 11.32 -14.91
CA GLY A 82 0.33 12.30 -13.85
C GLY A 82 1.38 11.84 -12.84
N LYS A 83 1.77 12.76 -11.95
CA LYS A 83 2.63 12.47 -10.79
C LYS A 83 1.77 12.36 -9.54
N TYR A 84 1.96 11.27 -8.81
CA TYR A 84 1.23 10.98 -7.59
C TYR A 84 2.26 10.75 -6.48
N LEU A 85 2.29 11.68 -5.52
CA LEU A 85 3.25 11.69 -4.41
C LEU A 85 2.68 10.93 -3.22
N THR A 86 3.50 10.07 -2.62
CA THR A 86 3.22 9.46 -1.32
C THR A 86 3.63 10.44 -0.23
N ASN A 87 2.67 10.99 0.52
CA ASN A 87 3.00 11.77 1.71
C ASN A 87 3.36 10.78 2.83
N ASN A 88 4.64 10.70 3.15
CA ASN A 88 5.15 10.05 4.37
C ASN A 88 4.83 10.89 5.61
#